data_AF-A0A923TWJ0-F1
#
_entry.id   AF-A0A923TWJ0-F1
#
_cell.length_a   1.000
_cell.length_b   1.000
_cell.length_c   1.000
_cell.angle_alpha   90.00
_cell.angle_beta   90.00
_cell.angle_gamma   90.00
#
_symmetry.space_group_name_H-M   'P 1'
#
loop_
_entity.id
_entity.type
_entity.pdbx_description
1 polymer ?
#
loop_
_entity_poly.entity_id
_entity_poly.type
_entity_poly.pdbx_seq_one_letter_code
_entity_poly.pdbx_strand_id
1 'polypeptide(L)'
;MRKKPSKASLLRISELTLVGLWIPMSFATAELPNEFEPEYSEAVLEFNAHNYDSTLKMLEVLQKKAPTSVEVLELRAISYRALKNSSGASAAYRELIQMKTKSGSDKKEIAPYAFELGMLRYQDKEWKQADSYFSYSAKNGFNTDLSRFYLGLVLSQEEEWARAQFNLKETTIGKIDEIKPAAHYYLAQVNFKMGYPSRGFENLLEAKRLSENVLGREESSNESRKLAEQVRVAAVATLSPFDHSQWFGNFSALLGYDSNVLLVPSNSVNSSTSSGKATLKSMLSTGVGFASSPLASLQYVPSFRFNLNKNFNHDSSAGEFGDTTASLYLTKNALAPLAYGLKTEGTLVFQNQIDGAIGSSKYRLYDKALTLAPYAKWDGSKSWLFSAEVGYRILNYTGEESVASSLRRSGNGVVGKISAQLKSTARYFHPVYLFRFEANRTEGDEFKSRLYGIQFINSFSLNKFEFAQVLAYEKTNYPNSSSLRIDSLYSLSLLASRKIGPRWEVVVSADLTKNNSSDNTTYAYDRFTVATGVGYRF
;
A
#
# COMPACT_ATOMS: atom_id res chain seq x y z
N MET A 1 12.01 -15.34 -6.86
CA MET A 1 12.29 -15.94 -5.54
C MET A 1 12.30 -14.85 -4.49
N ARG A 2 11.30 -14.80 -3.59
CA ARG A 2 11.28 -13.82 -2.48
C ARG A 2 12.24 -14.30 -1.39
N LYS A 3 13.45 -13.72 -1.31
CA LYS A 3 14.30 -13.85 -0.11
C LYS A 3 13.51 -13.24 1.05
N LYS A 4 13.14 -14.05 2.05
CA LYS A 4 12.61 -13.53 3.31
C LYS A 4 13.71 -12.63 3.93
N PRO A 5 13.39 -11.41 4.39
CA PRO A 5 14.36 -10.63 5.15
C PRO A 5 14.79 -11.43 6.38
N SER A 6 16.11 -11.49 6.62
CA SER A 6 16.68 -12.36 7.66
C SER A 6 16.24 -11.86 9.04
N LYS A 7 15.82 -12.77 9.94
CA LYS A 7 15.53 -12.44 11.35
C LYS A 7 16.73 -11.80 12.08
N ALA A 8 17.95 -11.99 11.57
CA ALA A 8 19.19 -11.52 12.17
C ALA A 8 19.36 -9.98 12.14
N SER A 9 18.78 -9.28 11.17
CA SER A 9 18.85 -7.80 11.12
C SER A 9 17.90 -7.12 12.12
N LEU A 10 16.84 -7.80 12.56
CA LEU A 10 15.88 -7.29 13.55
C LEU A 10 16.46 -7.31 14.97
N LEU A 11 17.21 -8.36 15.33
CA LEU A 11 17.82 -8.51 16.66
C LEU A 11 18.96 -7.50 16.91
N ARG A 12 19.75 -7.17 15.88
CA ARG A 12 20.91 -6.27 16.04
C ARG A 12 20.52 -4.81 16.32
N ILE A 13 19.38 -4.33 15.82
CA ILE A 13 18.93 -2.95 16.07
C ILE A 13 18.31 -2.84 17.47
N SER A 14 17.55 -3.85 17.92
CA SER A 14 16.98 -3.87 19.28
C SER A 14 18.04 -3.95 20.39
N GLU A 15 19.13 -4.68 20.15
CA GLU A 15 20.23 -4.83 21.13
C GLU A 15 21.10 -3.58 21.29
N LEU A 16 21.07 -2.64 20.32
CA LEU A 16 21.92 -1.44 20.29
C LEU A 16 21.18 -0.13 20.64
N THR A 17 19.84 -0.16 20.80
CA THR A 17 19.04 0.93 21.40
C THR A 17 19.28 1.13 22.91
N LEU A 18 20.26 0.45 23.49
CA LEU A 18 20.85 0.74 24.81
C LEU A 18 21.72 1.99 24.71
N VAL A 19 21.10 3.14 24.39
CA VAL A 19 21.77 4.44 24.40
C VAL A 19 21.73 4.99 25.81
N GLY A 20 22.93 5.25 26.35
CA GLY A 20 23.14 6.01 27.57
C GLY A 20 22.48 7.38 27.41
N LEU A 21 21.44 7.60 28.19
CA LEU A 21 20.71 8.86 28.24
C LEU A 21 21.25 9.67 29.43
N TRP A 22 21.62 10.90 29.11
CA TRP A 22 21.97 11.95 30.04
C TRP A 22 20.94 12.02 31.18
N ILE A 23 21.43 11.77 32.40
CA ILE A 23 20.71 12.08 33.64
C ILE A 23 20.72 13.62 33.73
N PRO A 24 19.57 14.32 33.70
CA PRO A 24 19.57 15.71 34.16
C PRO A 24 20.06 15.69 35.60
N MET A 25 21.14 16.43 35.88
CA MET A 25 21.62 16.64 37.26
C MET A 25 20.53 17.37 38.03
N SER A 26 19.59 16.61 38.57
CA SER A 26 18.83 17.00 39.74
C SER A 26 19.84 17.10 40.86
N PHE A 27 19.95 18.26 41.49
CA PHE A 27 20.64 18.38 42.76
C PHE A 27 19.95 17.42 43.74
N ALA A 28 20.62 16.30 44.02
CA ALA A 28 20.20 15.35 45.03
C ALA A 28 20.48 16.01 46.38
N THR A 29 19.46 16.57 47.00
CA THR A 29 19.43 16.61 48.47
C THR A 29 19.26 15.17 48.88
N ALA A 30 20.37 14.47 49.12
CA ALA A 30 20.30 13.10 49.61
C ALA A 30 19.51 13.12 50.93
N GLU A 31 18.42 12.37 51.01
CA GLU A 31 17.76 12.07 52.29
C GLU A 31 18.57 11.00 53.05
N LEU A 32 19.90 11.07 52.94
CA LEU A 32 20.83 10.24 53.68
C LEU A 32 21.19 10.98 54.96
N PRO A 33 21.10 10.35 56.15
CA PRO A 33 21.62 10.95 57.38
C PRO A 33 23.06 11.42 57.18
N ASN A 34 23.38 12.63 57.63
CA ASN A 34 24.71 13.26 57.44
C ASN A 34 25.88 12.37 57.89
N GLU A 35 25.64 11.46 58.84
CA GLU A 35 26.62 10.50 59.33
C GLU A 35 27.07 9.45 58.30
N PHE A 36 26.31 9.22 57.22
CA PHE A 36 26.63 8.25 56.17
C PHE A 36 27.06 8.91 54.84
N GLU A 37 27.03 10.24 54.76
CA GLU A 37 27.42 11.00 53.56
C GLU A 37 28.88 10.73 53.12
N PRO A 38 29.87 10.60 54.03
CA PRO A 38 31.24 10.29 53.64
C PRO A 38 31.37 8.94 52.92
N GLU A 39 30.79 7.86 53.48
CA GLU A 39 30.87 6.54 52.86
C GLU A 39 30.08 6.45 51.55
N TYR A 40 28.93 7.14 51.46
CA TYR A 40 28.19 7.21 50.20
C TYR A 40 28.98 7.97 49.12
N SER A 41 29.65 9.06 49.49
CA SER A 41 30.51 9.83 48.59
C SER A 41 31.68 8.98 48.08
N GLU A 42 32.30 8.17 48.94
CA GLU A 42 33.35 7.23 48.54
C GLU A 42 32.82 6.17 47.55
N ALA A 43 31.63 5.62 47.78
CA ALA A 43 30.99 4.69 46.84
C ALA A 43 30.71 5.34 45.47
N VAL A 44 30.31 6.62 45.44
CA VAL A 44 30.12 7.40 44.20
C VAL A 44 31.45 7.64 43.49
N LEU A 45 32.54 7.93 44.21
CA LEU A 45 33.88 8.07 43.64
C LEU A 45 34.35 6.77 42.98
N GLU A 46 34.19 5.64 43.68
CA GLU A 46 34.51 4.31 43.12
C GLU A 46 33.65 3.99 41.89
N PHE A 47 32.37 4.36 41.90
CA PHE A 47 31.48 4.18 40.75
C PHE A 47 31.99 4.96 39.54
N ASN A 48 32.36 6.23 39.73
CA ASN A 48 32.90 7.08 38.68
C ASN A 48 34.29 6.60 38.20
N ALA A 49 35.06 5.95 39.07
CA ALA A 49 36.30 5.25 38.71
C ALA A 49 36.07 3.92 37.97
N HIS A 50 34.82 3.54 37.70
CA HIS A 50 34.40 2.27 37.08
C HIS A 50 34.74 1.02 37.91
N ASN A 51 34.97 1.18 39.21
CA ASN A 51 35.23 0.08 40.15
C ASN A 51 33.93 -0.50 40.73
N TYR A 52 33.02 -0.97 39.85
CA TYR A 52 31.65 -1.31 40.23
C TYR A 52 31.53 -2.41 41.30
N ASP A 53 32.45 -3.39 41.33
CA ASP A 53 32.49 -4.42 42.38
C ASP A 53 32.82 -3.82 43.76
N SER A 54 33.72 -2.82 43.80
CA SER A 54 34.08 -2.07 45.01
C SER A 54 32.88 -1.26 45.50
N THR A 55 32.26 -0.50 44.59
CA THR A 55 31.02 0.24 44.84
C THR A 55 29.93 -0.65 45.42
N LEU A 56 29.66 -1.82 44.83
CA LEU A 56 28.62 -2.73 45.33
C LEU A 56 28.89 -3.24 46.75
N LYS A 57 30.16 -3.53 47.09
CA LYS A 57 30.53 -3.93 48.47
C LYS A 57 30.27 -2.80 49.46
N MET A 58 30.66 -1.58 49.12
CA MET A 58 30.42 -0.40 49.95
C MET A 58 28.92 -0.14 50.15
N LEU A 59 28.15 -0.24 49.05
CA LEU A 59 26.69 -0.06 49.10
C LEU A 59 25.97 -1.14 49.88
N GLU A 60 26.47 -2.38 49.89
CA GLU A 60 25.88 -3.44 50.73
C GLU A 60 26.06 -3.15 52.22
N VAL A 61 27.21 -2.61 52.61
CA VAL A 61 27.47 -2.18 54.00
C VAL A 61 26.58 -0.98 54.36
N LEU A 62 26.49 0.00 53.46
CA LEU A 62 25.64 1.18 53.64
C LEU A 62 24.15 0.82 53.74
N GLN A 63 23.65 -0.09 52.90
CA GLN A 63 22.24 -0.51 52.95
C GLN A 63 21.90 -1.19 54.28
N LYS A 64 22.86 -1.90 54.91
CA LYS A 64 22.64 -2.49 56.25
C LYS A 64 22.52 -1.41 57.33
N LYS A 65 23.26 -0.31 57.20
CA LYS A 65 23.22 0.83 58.13
C LYS A 65 21.99 1.73 57.88
N ALA A 66 21.62 1.92 56.62
CA ALA A 66 20.52 2.79 56.17
C ALA A 66 19.55 2.02 55.24
N PRO A 67 18.73 1.08 55.78
CA PRO A 67 17.93 0.15 54.98
C PRO A 67 16.82 0.80 54.15
N THR A 68 16.48 2.05 54.44
CA THR A 68 15.44 2.81 53.74
C THR A 68 16.00 3.92 52.84
N SER A 69 17.32 3.99 52.64
CA SER A 69 17.89 4.98 51.73
C SER A 69 17.59 4.64 50.27
N VAL A 70 16.98 5.60 49.57
CA VAL A 70 16.66 5.52 48.14
C VAL A 70 17.94 5.61 47.32
N GLU A 71 18.82 6.54 47.66
CA GLU A 71 20.06 6.85 46.96
C GLU A 71 21.03 5.66 46.93
N VAL A 72 21.16 4.95 48.07
CA VAL A 72 21.98 3.74 48.16
C VAL A 72 21.43 2.65 47.22
N LEU A 73 20.11 2.45 47.18
CA LEU A 73 19.48 1.46 46.30
C LEU A 73 19.56 1.87 44.82
N GLU A 74 19.45 3.16 44.50
CA GLU A 74 19.61 3.68 43.14
C GLU A 74 21.02 3.44 42.60
N LEU A 75 22.05 3.84 43.35
CA LEU A 75 23.44 3.64 42.94
C LEU A 75 23.76 2.15 42.84
N ARG A 76 23.16 1.32 43.70
CA ARG A 76 23.29 -0.14 43.65
C ARG A 76 22.66 -0.72 42.39
N ALA A 77 21.47 -0.26 42.02
CA ALA A 77 20.77 -0.69 40.80
C ALA A 77 21.58 -0.34 39.54
N ILE A 78 22.10 0.89 39.46
CA ILE A 78 22.91 1.36 38.33
C ILE A 78 24.25 0.60 38.28
N SER A 79 24.88 0.33 39.43
CA SER A 79 26.12 -0.47 39.52
C SER A 79 25.93 -1.91 39.02
N TYR A 80 24.83 -2.58 39.41
CA TYR A 80 24.51 -3.90 38.87
C TYR A 80 24.31 -3.87 37.36
N ARG A 81 23.67 -2.83 36.82
CA ARG A 81 23.47 -2.67 35.39
C ARG A 81 24.79 -2.46 34.64
N ALA A 82 25.71 -1.67 35.20
CA ALA A 82 27.05 -1.47 34.64
C ALA A 82 27.83 -2.80 34.54
N LEU A 83 27.66 -3.69 35.52
CA LEU A 83 28.19 -5.05 35.52
C LEU A 83 27.38 -6.07 34.67
N LYS A 84 26.35 -5.62 33.94
CA LYS A 84 25.41 -6.49 33.19
C LYS A 84 24.72 -7.55 34.05
N ASN A 85 24.60 -7.32 35.37
CA ASN A 85 23.87 -8.18 36.28
C ASN A 85 22.37 -7.80 36.28
N SER A 86 21.63 -8.25 35.26
CA SER A 86 20.19 -7.94 35.07
C SER A 86 19.33 -8.36 36.27
N SER A 87 19.64 -9.52 36.88
CA SER A 87 18.93 -10.02 38.06
C SER A 87 19.11 -9.08 39.26
N GLY A 88 20.37 -8.70 39.58
CA GLY A 88 20.68 -7.79 40.67
C GLY A 88 20.04 -6.41 40.49
N ALA A 89 20.13 -5.85 39.28
CA ALA A 89 19.49 -4.58 38.94
C ALA A 89 17.96 -4.66 39.08
N SER A 90 17.35 -5.73 38.56
CA SER A 90 15.92 -5.97 38.65
C SER A 90 15.41 -6.16 40.09
N ALA A 91 16.24 -6.71 40.97
CA ALA A 91 15.91 -6.84 42.39
C ALA A 91 15.93 -5.46 43.08
N ALA A 92 17.00 -4.69 42.87
CA ALA A 92 17.14 -3.34 43.44
C ALA A 92 16.02 -2.38 42.97
N TYR A 93 15.68 -2.35 41.67
CA TYR A 93 14.56 -1.52 41.19
C TYR A 93 13.20 -1.97 41.72
N ARG A 94 12.97 -3.27 41.92
CA ARG A 94 11.73 -3.75 42.55
C ARG A 94 11.64 -3.30 44.01
N GLU A 95 12.75 -3.34 44.73
CA GLU A 95 12.83 -2.85 46.11
C GLU A 95 12.55 -1.34 46.18
N LEU A 96 13.13 -0.54 45.28
CA LEU A 96 12.85 0.90 45.14
C LEU A 96 11.37 1.18 44.92
N ILE A 97 10.74 0.50 43.96
CA ILE A 97 9.30 0.65 43.67
C ILE A 97 8.47 0.28 44.91
N GLN A 98 8.78 -0.84 45.57
CA GLN A 98 8.05 -1.27 46.76
C GLN A 98 8.19 -0.27 47.91
N MET A 99 9.40 0.24 48.14
CA MET A 99 9.69 1.22 49.18
C MET A 99 8.92 2.53 48.93
N LYS A 100 9.02 3.10 47.73
CA LYS A 100 8.30 4.32 47.34
C LYS A 100 6.77 4.15 47.35
N THR A 101 6.28 2.95 47.01
CA THR A 101 4.85 2.64 47.11
C THR A 101 4.38 2.60 48.56
N LYS A 102 5.18 1.99 49.47
CA LYS A 102 4.86 1.92 50.90
C LYS A 102 4.91 3.27 51.59
N SER A 103 5.82 4.16 51.18
CA SER A 103 5.90 5.53 51.69
C SER A 103 4.80 6.45 51.16
N GLY A 104 3.94 5.97 50.24
CA GLY A 104 2.87 6.78 49.65
C GLY A 104 3.37 7.85 48.68
N SER A 105 4.57 7.69 48.11
CA SER A 105 5.13 8.63 47.13
C SER A 105 4.25 8.76 45.88
N ASP A 106 4.32 9.91 45.21
CA ASP A 106 3.59 10.13 43.96
C ASP A 106 4.01 9.08 42.92
N LYS A 107 3.05 8.61 42.11
CA LYS A 107 3.29 7.69 40.99
C LYS A 107 4.30 8.25 39.99
N LYS A 108 4.44 9.58 39.91
CA LYS A 108 5.48 10.25 39.12
C LYS A 108 6.89 9.95 39.60
N GLU A 109 7.11 9.81 40.90
CA GLU A 109 8.42 9.44 41.46
C GLU A 109 8.74 7.95 41.24
N ILE A 110 7.71 7.10 41.11
CA ILE A 110 7.86 5.67 40.85
C ILE A 110 8.14 5.39 39.37
N ALA A 111 7.65 6.27 38.48
CA ALA A 111 7.69 6.09 37.03
C ALA A 111 9.11 5.88 36.44
N PRO A 112 10.17 6.60 36.88
CA PRO A 112 11.54 6.32 36.45
C PRO A 112 12.00 4.88 36.72
N TYR A 113 11.74 4.35 37.92
CA TYR A 113 12.14 2.99 38.27
C TYR A 113 11.33 1.95 37.48
N ALA A 114 10.04 2.22 37.25
CA ALA A 114 9.23 1.38 36.37
C ALA A 114 9.82 1.35 34.96
N PHE A 115 10.22 2.50 34.41
CA PHE A 115 10.87 2.55 33.09
C PHE A 115 12.13 1.69 33.03
N GLU A 116 13.03 1.82 34.01
CA GLU A 116 14.27 1.03 34.06
C GLU A 116 14.01 -0.47 34.20
N LEU A 117 13.04 -0.85 35.02
CA LEU A 117 12.63 -2.25 35.12
C LEU A 117 12.01 -2.76 33.82
N GLY A 118 11.24 -1.92 33.11
CA GLY A 118 10.75 -2.20 31.76
C GLY A 118 11.87 -2.48 30.77
N MET A 119 12.95 -1.70 30.81
CA MET A 119 14.15 -1.90 29.98
C MET A 119 14.84 -3.23 30.25
N LEU A 120 15.01 -3.61 31.52
CA LEU A 120 15.57 -4.91 31.90
C LEU A 120 14.69 -6.06 31.41
N ARG A 121 13.37 -5.96 31.62
CA ARG A 121 12.41 -6.98 31.15
C ARG A 121 12.37 -7.10 29.64
N TYR A 122 12.53 -5.98 28.92
CA TYR A 122 12.65 -5.99 27.46
C TYR A 122 13.90 -6.76 27.00
N GLN A 123 15.05 -6.54 27.64
CA GLN A 123 16.29 -7.25 27.34
C GLN A 123 16.18 -8.76 27.64
N ASP A 124 15.53 -9.09 28.75
CA ASP A 124 15.27 -10.47 29.17
C ASP A 124 14.17 -11.16 28.32
N LYS A 125 13.56 -10.45 27.35
CA LYS A 125 12.45 -10.91 26.50
C LYS A 125 11.17 -11.25 27.27
N GLU A 126 11.01 -10.68 28.46
CA GLU A 126 9.81 -10.80 29.30
C GLU A 126 8.76 -9.74 28.91
N TRP A 127 8.22 -9.88 27.70
CA TRP A 127 7.38 -8.87 27.03
C TRP A 127 6.19 -8.38 27.86
N LYS A 128 5.43 -9.28 28.48
CA LYS A 128 4.27 -8.92 29.30
C LYS A 128 4.62 -8.03 30.50
N GLN A 129 5.75 -8.31 31.14
CA GLN A 129 6.23 -7.50 32.25
C GLN A 129 6.73 -6.14 31.74
N ALA A 130 7.47 -6.14 30.61
CA ALA A 130 7.91 -4.92 29.97
C ALA A 130 6.73 -4.01 29.56
N ASP A 131 5.63 -4.55 29.00
CA ASP A 131 4.41 -3.80 28.70
C ASP A 131 3.90 -3.11 29.98
N SER A 132 3.69 -3.87 31.06
CA SER A 132 3.16 -3.32 32.32
C SER A 132 3.98 -2.14 32.83
N TYR A 133 5.31 -2.27 32.83
CA TYR A 133 6.23 -1.26 33.31
C TYR A 133 6.34 -0.03 32.40
N PHE A 134 6.44 -0.21 31.08
CA PHE A 134 6.45 0.92 30.15
C PHE A 134 5.11 1.65 30.10
N SER A 135 3.99 0.91 30.16
CA SER A 135 2.66 1.47 30.27
C SER A 135 2.50 2.31 31.54
N TYR A 136 3.02 1.83 32.68
CA TYR A 136 3.03 2.60 33.93
C TYR A 136 3.86 3.89 33.79
N SER A 137 5.08 3.79 33.26
CA SER A 137 5.97 4.95 33.06
C SER A 137 5.32 6.01 32.17
N ALA A 138 4.82 5.61 31.00
CA ALA A 138 4.17 6.51 30.05
C ALA A 138 2.91 7.18 30.65
N LYS A 139 2.08 6.42 31.38
CA LYS A 139 0.86 6.93 32.01
C LYS A 139 1.14 7.98 33.08
N ASN A 140 2.27 7.87 33.78
CA ASN A 140 2.67 8.79 34.84
C ASN A 140 3.66 9.88 34.35
N GLY A 141 3.87 10.00 33.04
CA GLY A 141 4.54 11.16 32.42
C GLY A 141 6.07 11.11 32.44
N PHE A 142 6.70 9.98 32.77
CA PHE A 142 8.15 9.84 32.68
C PHE A 142 8.57 9.36 31.30
N ASN A 143 9.45 10.11 30.63
CA ASN A 143 9.98 9.80 29.30
C ASN A 143 8.91 9.24 28.35
N THR A 144 7.76 9.92 28.26
CA THR A 144 6.55 9.38 27.62
C THR A 144 6.80 8.88 26.20
N ASP A 145 7.55 9.62 25.39
CA ASP A 145 7.82 9.26 23.99
C ASP A 145 8.69 8.01 23.87
N LEU A 146 9.68 7.86 24.75
CA LEU A 146 10.56 6.70 24.79
C LEU A 146 9.87 5.48 25.40
N SER A 147 9.06 5.68 26.44
CA SER A 147 8.21 4.64 27.03
C SER A 147 7.23 4.10 25.97
N ARG A 148 6.61 4.98 25.19
CA ARG A 148 5.74 4.60 24.05
C ARG A 148 6.52 3.90 22.95
N PHE A 149 7.74 4.34 22.64
CA PHE A 149 8.59 3.68 21.65
C PHE A 149 8.83 2.21 22.01
N TYR A 150 9.33 1.96 23.23
CA TYR A 150 9.59 0.59 23.70
C TYR A 150 8.31 -0.22 23.86
N LEU A 151 7.22 0.38 24.34
CA LEU A 151 5.92 -0.26 24.38
C LEU A 151 5.47 -0.70 22.98
N GLY A 152 5.68 0.14 21.96
CA GLY A 152 5.46 -0.20 20.56
C GLY A 152 6.28 -1.41 20.08
N LEU A 153 7.54 -1.50 20.48
CA LEU A 153 8.41 -2.65 20.16
C LEU A 153 7.94 -3.93 20.86
N VAL A 154 7.64 -3.86 22.16
CA VAL A 154 7.12 -4.98 22.96
C VAL A 154 5.84 -5.52 22.35
N LEU A 155 4.87 -4.66 22.08
CA LEU A 155 3.58 -5.04 21.50
C LEU A 155 3.73 -5.60 20.08
N SER A 156 4.73 -5.15 19.33
CA SER A 156 5.06 -5.76 18.03
C SER A 156 5.62 -7.18 18.17
N GLN A 157 6.29 -7.53 19.26
CA GLN A 157 6.75 -8.90 19.53
C GLN A 157 5.59 -9.80 19.98
N GLU A 158 4.61 -9.24 20.70
CA GLU A 158 3.40 -9.93 21.12
C GLU A 158 2.32 -10.03 20.03
N GLU A 159 2.61 -9.52 18.82
CA GLU A 159 1.68 -9.47 17.67
C GLU A 159 0.41 -8.63 17.94
N GLU A 160 0.46 -7.73 18.92
CA GLU A 160 -0.58 -6.74 19.27
C GLU A 160 -0.52 -5.53 18.32
N TRP A 161 -0.66 -5.78 17.01
CA TRP A 161 -0.32 -4.82 15.95
C TRP A 161 -1.02 -3.46 16.06
N ALA A 162 -2.28 -3.44 16.50
CA ALA A 162 -3.04 -2.19 16.64
C ALA A 162 -2.50 -1.31 17.77
N ARG A 163 -2.18 -1.90 18.93
CA ARG A 163 -1.57 -1.19 20.06
C ARG A 163 -0.13 -0.79 19.74
N ALA A 164 0.63 -1.65 19.04
CA ALA A 164 1.97 -1.34 18.56
C ALA A 164 1.98 -0.13 17.60
N GLN A 165 1.07 -0.13 16.61
CA GLN A 165 0.89 0.97 15.67
C GLN A 165 0.58 2.28 16.38
N PHE A 166 -0.35 2.26 17.36
CA PHE A 166 -0.72 3.45 18.11
C PHE A 166 0.50 4.05 18.84
N ASN A 167 1.21 3.24 19.62
CA ASN A 167 2.33 3.73 20.41
C ASN A 167 3.50 4.22 19.54
N LEU A 168 3.85 3.51 18.47
CA LEU A 168 4.90 3.96 17.55
C LEU A 168 4.51 5.25 16.83
N LYS A 169 3.24 5.39 16.42
CA LYS A 169 2.75 6.63 15.81
C LYS A 169 2.85 7.81 16.79
N GLU A 170 2.45 7.61 18.04
CA GLU A 170 2.60 8.64 19.07
C GLU A 170 4.06 9.04 19.29
N THR A 171 5.01 8.09 19.23
CA THR A 171 6.44 8.42 19.25
C THR A 171 6.88 9.26 18.05
N THR A 172 6.35 9.02 16.84
CA THR A 172 6.74 9.81 15.65
C THR A 172 6.37 11.30 15.76
N ILE A 173 5.34 11.64 16.52
CA ILE A 173 4.92 13.03 16.79
C ILE A 173 5.47 13.59 18.11
N GLY A 174 6.27 12.80 18.83
CA GLY A 174 6.90 13.19 20.08
C GLY A 174 7.98 14.27 19.93
N LYS A 175 8.57 14.67 21.05
CA LYS A 175 9.61 15.71 21.13
C LYS A 175 11.02 15.19 20.92
N ILE A 176 11.25 13.89 21.14
CA ILE A 176 12.58 13.27 21.02
C ILE A 176 12.88 12.97 19.55
N ASP A 177 13.65 13.82 18.88
CA ASP A 177 13.98 13.71 17.46
C ASP A 177 14.84 12.47 17.14
N GLU A 178 15.70 12.07 18.08
CA GLU A 178 16.69 11.00 17.94
C GLU A 178 16.05 9.63 17.71
N ILE A 179 14.86 9.41 18.26
CA ILE A 179 14.15 8.12 18.16
C ILE A 179 13.11 8.09 17.02
N LYS A 180 12.78 9.24 16.42
CA LYS A 180 11.80 9.31 15.32
C LYS A 180 12.17 8.44 14.11
N PRO A 181 13.44 8.41 13.64
CA PRO A 181 13.80 7.53 12.53
C PRO A 181 13.48 6.05 12.85
N ALA A 182 13.86 5.59 14.03
CA ALA A 182 13.58 4.22 14.47
C ALA A 182 12.08 3.97 14.62
N ALA A 183 11.33 4.90 15.19
CA ALA A 183 9.88 4.81 15.34
C ALA A 183 9.18 4.65 13.98
N HIS A 184 9.55 5.46 12.99
CA HIS A 184 9.05 5.31 11.62
C HIS A 184 9.44 3.96 11.00
N TYR A 185 10.68 3.50 11.17
CA TYR A 185 11.11 2.21 10.63
C TYR A 185 10.32 1.03 11.21
N TYR A 186 10.09 0.99 12.53
CA TYR A 186 9.27 -0.06 13.14
C TYR A 186 7.78 0.11 12.82
N LEU A 187 7.27 1.34 12.74
CA LEU A 187 5.91 1.62 12.31
C LEU A 187 5.66 1.11 10.88
N ALA A 188 6.65 1.22 9.99
CA ALA A 188 6.57 0.65 8.66
C ALA A 188 6.39 -0.87 8.69
N GLN A 189 7.17 -1.57 9.52
CA GLN A 189 7.05 -3.02 9.68
C GLN A 189 5.67 -3.43 10.20
N VAL A 190 5.16 -2.74 11.23
CA VAL A 190 3.82 -2.95 11.76
C VAL A 190 2.77 -2.71 10.67
N ASN A 191 2.89 -1.63 9.88
CA ASN A 191 1.98 -1.36 8.76
C ASN A 191 2.01 -2.47 7.70
N PHE A 192 3.17 -3.03 7.34
CA PHE A 192 3.23 -4.17 6.45
C PHE A 192 2.55 -5.42 7.02
N LYS A 193 2.71 -5.68 8.32
CA LYS A 193 2.03 -6.79 9.02
C LYS A 193 0.52 -6.63 9.07
N MET A 194 0.05 -5.39 9.19
CA MET A 194 -1.39 -5.07 9.17
C MET A 194 -1.99 -4.99 7.76
N GLY A 195 -1.21 -5.21 6.70
CA GLY A 195 -1.69 -5.14 5.31
C GLY A 195 -1.83 -3.71 4.76
N TYR A 196 -1.07 -2.75 5.29
CA TYR A 196 -1.07 -1.34 4.86
C TYR A 196 0.26 -0.97 4.15
N PRO A 197 0.56 -1.54 2.95
CA PRO A 197 1.85 -1.37 2.32
C PRO A 197 2.19 0.07 1.96
N SER A 198 1.23 0.89 1.49
CA SER A 198 1.49 2.28 1.14
C SER A 198 1.98 3.11 2.34
N ARG A 199 1.34 2.93 3.51
CA ARG A 199 1.81 3.52 4.77
C ARG A 199 3.13 2.92 5.23
N GLY A 200 3.37 1.64 4.96
CA GLY A 200 4.66 1.00 5.21
C GLY A 200 5.79 1.69 4.43
N PHE A 201 5.61 1.90 3.13
CA PHE A 201 6.59 2.58 2.28
C PHE A 201 6.81 4.04 2.66
N GLU A 202 5.74 4.78 2.93
CA GLU A 202 5.81 6.16 3.43
C GLU A 202 6.69 6.25 4.69
N ASN A 203 6.46 5.36 5.66
CA ASN A 203 7.23 5.34 6.90
C ASN A 203 8.69 4.91 6.68
N LEU A 204 9.00 4.02 5.73
CA LEU A 204 10.40 3.70 5.38
C LEU A 204 11.12 4.88 4.74
N LEU A 205 10.46 5.59 3.83
CA LEU A 205 11.01 6.79 3.19
C LEU A 205 11.26 7.88 4.23
N GLU A 206 10.33 8.06 5.16
CA GLU A 206 10.46 9.03 6.25
C GLU A 206 11.57 8.63 7.24
N ALA A 207 11.67 7.34 7.59
CA ALA A 207 12.77 6.82 8.40
C ALA A 207 14.13 7.09 7.76
N LYS A 208 14.26 6.86 6.45
CA LYS A 208 15.48 7.18 5.68
C LYS A 208 15.80 8.68 5.74
N ARG A 209 14.82 9.53 5.40
CA ARG A 209 14.96 10.99 5.37
C ARG A 209 15.37 11.57 6.73
N LEU A 210 14.68 11.15 7.80
CA LEU A 210 14.98 11.61 9.15
C LEU A 210 16.35 11.11 9.63
N SER A 211 16.74 9.89 9.27
CA SER A 211 18.08 9.39 9.58
C SER A 211 19.17 10.23 8.91
N GLU A 212 18.99 10.59 7.64
CA GLU A 212 19.91 11.47 6.90
C GLU A 212 20.02 12.85 7.55
N ASN A 213 18.90 13.41 8.04
CA ASN A 213 18.92 14.67 8.78
C ASN A 213 19.71 14.56 10.10
N VAL A 214 19.52 13.50 10.88
CA VAL A 214 20.27 13.30 12.14
C VAL A 214 21.77 13.13 11.88
N LEU A 215 22.14 12.43 10.81
CA LEU A 215 23.54 12.25 10.41
C LEU A 215 24.19 13.57 9.96
N GLY A 216 23.42 14.48 9.36
CA GLY A 216 23.90 15.79 8.91
C GLY A 216 23.99 16.87 9.99
N ARG A 217 23.40 16.68 11.17
CA ARG A 217 23.42 17.65 12.27
C ARG A 217 24.71 17.53 13.08
N GLU A 218 25.47 18.62 13.22
CA GLU A 218 26.72 18.64 14.01
C GLU A 218 26.49 18.36 15.51
N GLU A 219 25.37 18.85 16.05
CA GLU A 219 24.95 18.73 17.45
C GLU A 219 24.44 17.33 17.86
N SER A 220 24.25 16.42 16.92
CA SER A 220 23.77 15.06 17.22
C SER A 220 24.86 14.23 17.91
N SER A 221 24.50 13.57 19.01
CA SER A 221 25.41 12.67 19.74
C SER A 221 25.86 11.49 18.86
N ASN A 222 27.01 10.90 19.23
CA ASN A 222 27.56 9.74 18.52
C ASN A 222 26.59 8.55 18.52
N GLU A 223 25.88 8.36 19.63
CA GLU A 223 24.88 7.30 19.79
C GLU A 223 23.68 7.52 18.86
N SER A 224 23.16 8.75 18.79
CA SER A 224 22.06 9.11 17.90
C SER A 224 22.44 8.95 16.43
N ARG A 225 23.66 9.34 16.05
CA ARG A 225 24.20 9.10 14.70
C ARG A 225 24.33 7.61 14.40
N LYS A 226 24.82 6.80 15.34
CA LYS A 226 24.94 5.34 15.17
C LYS A 226 23.57 4.68 14.98
N LEU A 227 22.57 5.09 15.77
CA LEU A 227 21.19 4.61 15.61
C LEU A 227 20.60 5.02 14.27
N ALA A 228 20.73 6.30 13.90
CA ALA A 228 20.28 6.82 12.61
C ALA A 228 20.91 6.07 11.43
N GLU A 229 22.22 5.79 11.48
CA GLU A 229 22.89 5.04 10.42
C GLU A 229 22.36 3.61 10.30
N GLN A 230 22.12 2.91 11.41
CA GLN A 230 21.52 1.57 11.39
C GLN A 230 20.12 1.58 10.79
N VAL A 231 19.29 2.55 11.19
CA VAL A 231 17.93 2.71 10.66
C VAL A 231 17.98 3.03 9.16
N ARG A 232 18.86 3.94 8.73
CA ARG A 232 19.06 4.30 7.32
C ARG A 232 19.44 3.06 6.49
N VAL A 233 20.44 2.30 6.93
CA VAL A 233 20.89 1.08 6.25
C VAL A 233 19.76 0.06 6.16
N ALA A 234 19.00 -0.14 7.24
CA ALA A 234 17.88 -1.09 7.25
C ALA A 234 16.71 -0.64 6.36
N ALA A 235 16.39 0.65 6.36
CA ALA A 235 15.37 1.24 5.49
C ALA A 235 15.78 1.11 4.02
N VAL A 236 17.01 1.49 3.66
CA VAL A 236 17.56 1.34 2.30
C VAL A 236 17.56 -0.12 1.86
N ALA A 237 17.99 -1.05 2.72
CA ALA A 237 17.95 -2.47 2.40
C ALA A 237 16.53 -2.97 2.12
N THR A 238 15.54 -2.51 2.88
CA THR A 238 14.12 -2.87 2.71
C THR A 238 13.52 -2.25 1.44
N LEU A 239 13.96 -1.04 1.07
CA LEU A 239 13.53 -0.31 -0.12
C LEU A 239 14.21 -0.80 -1.41
N SER A 240 15.44 -1.34 -1.31
CA SER A 240 16.25 -1.74 -2.47
C SER A 240 15.55 -2.66 -3.50
N PRO A 241 14.68 -3.62 -3.13
CA PRO A 241 13.96 -4.44 -4.10
C PRO A 241 12.90 -3.67 -4.88
N PHE A 242 12.64 -2.41 -4.54
CA PHE A 242 11.73 -1.53 -5.25
C PHE A 242 12.48 -0.37 -5.91
N ASP A 243 13.80 -0.24 -5.71
CA ASP A 243 14.60 0.83 -6.28
C ASP A 243 15.27 0.44 -7.60
N HIS A 244 14.49 -0.16 -8.50
CA HIS A 244 14.95 -0.47 -9.83
C HIS A 244 13.81 -0.37 -10.82
N SER A 245 14.18 -0.16 -12.08
CA SER A 245 13.25 -0.28 -13.18
C SER A 245 13.00 -1.75 -13.52
N GLN A 246 11.80 -2.05 -13.99
CA GLN A 246 11.42 -3.40 -14.39
C GLN A 246 10.62 -3.39 -15.68
N TRP A 247 10.90 -4.36 -16.55
CA TRP A 247 10.03 -4.71 -17.65
C TRP A 247 8.91 -5.60 -17.14
N PHE A 248 7.73 -5.43 -17.70
CA PHE A 248 6.61 -6.33 -17.49
C PHE A 248 5.96 -6.64 -18.83
N GLY A 249 5.39 -7.83 -18.94
CA GLY A 249 4.63 -8.18 -20.11
C GLY A 249 3.58 -9.24 -19.84
N ASN A 250 2.59 -9.27 -20.71
CA ASN A 250 1.56 -10.28 -20.71
C ASN A 250 1.26 -10.72 -22.14
N PHE A 251 0.87 -11.97 -22.28
CA PHE A 251 0.35 -12.56 -23.51
C PHE A 251 -0.84 -13.42 -23.11
N SER A 252 -1.93 -13.38 -23.85
CA SER A 252 -3.04 -14.31 -23.68
C SER A 252 -3.61 -14.70 -25.04
N ALA A 253 -3.95 -15.98 -25.14
CA ALA A 253 -4.63 -16.55 -26.29
C ALA A 253 -5.86 -17.30 -25.77
N LEU A 254 -7.04 -16.88 -26.22
CA LEU A 254 -8.32 -17.42 -25.81
C LEU A 254 -9.08 -17.91 -27.04
N LEU A 255 -9.71 -19.07 -26.91
CA LEU A 255 -10.69 -19.60 -27.86
C LEU A 255 -12.05 -19.57 -27.18
N GLY A 256 -13.08 -19.15 -27.89
CA GLY A 256 -14.40 -19.02 -27.31
C GLY A 256 -15.52 -19.10 -28.31
N TYR A 257 -16.73 -19.09 -27.77
CA TYR A 257 -17.97 -18.96 -28.50
C TYR A 257 -18.57 -17.59 -28.21
N ASP A 258 -19.20 -17.00 -29.22
CA ASP A 258 -19.94 -15.75 -29.16
C ASP A 258 -21.29 -15.98 -29.80
N SER A 259 -22.39 -15.83 -29.04
CA SER A 259 -23.72 -16.08 -29.55
C SER A 259 -24.21 -14.97 -30.49
N ASN A 260 -23.62 -13.77 -30.40
CA ASN A 260 -24.06 -12.62 -31.16
C ASN A 260 -22.92 -11.59 -31.31
N VAL A 261 -22.15 -11.71 -32.38
CA VAL A 261 -20.96 -10.87 -32.61
C VAL A 261 -21.36 -9.42 -32.81
N LEU A 262 -20.68 -8.49 -32.14
CA LEU A 262 -20.86 -7.05 -32.34
C LEU A 262 -20.15 -6.60 -33.62
N LEU A 263 -20.81 -5.75 -34.41
CA LEU A 263 -20.31 -5.25 -35.69
C LEU A 263 -19.33 -4.10 -35.53
N VAL A 264 -19.29 -3.44 -34.38
CA VAL A 264 -18.37 -2.33 -34.12
C VAL A 264 -17.73 -2.55 -32.76
N PRO A 265 -16.39 -2.59 -32.65
CA PRO A 265 -15.71 -2.53 -31.36
C PRO A 265 -15.95 -1.13 -30.78
N SER A 266 -16.70 -1.01 -29.68
CA SER A 266 -16.76 0.25 -28.94
C SER A 266 -16.07 0.11 -27.58
N ASN A 267 -14.97 0.83 -27.40
CA ASN A 267 -14.35 1.02 -26.09
C ASN A 267 -15.09 2.08 -25.25
N SER A 268 -16.10 2.71 -25.86
CA SER A 268 -16.87 3.80 -25.28
C SER A 268 -18.12 4.07 -26.10
N VAL A 269 -19.27 4.15 -25.42
CA VAL A 269 -20.64 4.32 -25.97
C VAL A 269 -21.27 3.02 -26.48
N ASN A 270 -22.53 2.77 -26.05
CA ASN A 270 -23.32 1.58 -26.42
C ASN A 270 -23.93 1.67 -27.83
N SER A 271 -23.19 2.23 -28.79
CA SER A 271 -23.64 2.39 -30.18
C SER A 271 -23.38 1.16 -31.05
N SER A 272 -22.91 0.05 -30.45
CA SER A 272 -22.60 -1.19 -31.14
C SER A 272 -23.88 -1.88 -31.61
N THR A 273 -23.99 -2.16 -32.90
CA THR A 273 -25.00 -3.05 -33.47
C THR A 273 -24.53 -4.50 -33.41
N SER A 274 -25.45 -5.43 -33.22
CA SER A 274 -25.15 -6.86 -33.22
C SER A 274 -25.37 -7.46 -34.61
N SER A 275 -24.53 -8.41 -35.01
CA SER A 275 -24.66 -9.10 -36.30
C SER A 275 -25.85 -10.06 -36.34
N GLY A 276 -26.36 -10.48 -35.17
CA GLY A 276 -27.34 -11.57 -35.05
C GLY A 276 -26.72 -12.94 -35.34
N LYS A 277 -25.39 -13.03 -35.49
CA LYS A 277 -24.68 -14.24 -35.91
C LYS A 277 -23.81 -14.76 -34.78
N ALA A 278 -23.93 -16.06 -34.52
CA ALA A 278 -23.05 -16.77 -33.62
C ALA A 278 -21.76 -17.21 -34.32
N THR A 279 -20.67 -17.34 -33.56
CA THR A 279 -19.38 -17.83 -34.07
C THR A 279 -18.52 -18.42 -32.97
N LEU A 280 -17.63 -19.33 -33.37
CA LEU A 280 -16.39 -19.53 -32.63
C LEU A 280 -15.46 -18.34 -32.91
N LYS A 281 -14.69 -17.91 -31.91
CA LYS A 281 -13.75 -16.79 -32.01
C LYS A 281 -12.41 -17.12 -31.37
N SER A 282 -11.35 -16.52 -31.88
CA SER A 282 -10.03 -16.49 -31.25
C SER A 282 -9.68 -15.07 -30.85
N MET A 283 -9.24 -14.90 -29.62
CA MET A 283 -8.75 -13.62 -29.10
C MET A 283 -7.29 -13.77 -28.72
N LEU A 284 -6.46 -12.86 -29.22
CA LEU A 284 -5.06 -12.73 -28.88
C LEU A 284 -4.87 -11.37 -28.22
N SER A 285 -4.26 -11.32 -27.04
CA SER A 285 -3.87 -10.08 -26.38
C SER A 285 -2.40 -10.16 -25.99
N THR A 286 -1.64 -9.11 -26.24
CA THR A 286 -0.26 -9.00 -25.79
C THR A 286 0.00 -7.60 -25.27
N GLY A 287 0.85 -7.50 -24.27
CA GLY A 287 1.26 -6.23 -23.70
C GLY A 287 2.70 -6.29 -23.23
N VAL A 288 3.41 -5.19 -23.42
CA VAL A 288 4.76 -4.99 -22.90
C VAL A 288 4.85 -3.59 -22.35
N GLY A 289 5.54 -3.44 -21.22
CA GLY A 289 5.77 -2.14 -20.63
C GLY A 289 7.01 -2.13 -19.78
N PHE A 290 7.35 -0.91 -19.38
CA PHE A 290 8.48 -0.62 -18.52
C PHE A 290 7.99 0.25 -17.39
N ALA A 291 8.36 -0.07 -16.16
CA ALA A 291 8.10 0.76 -15.00
C ALA A 291 9.43 1.24 -14.44
N SER A 292 9.61 2.55 -14.33
CA SER A 292 10.72 3.11 -13.57
C SER A 292 10.57 2.81 -12.07
N SER A 293 11.62 3.08 -11.28
CA SER A 293 11.60 2.90 -9.83
C SER A 293 10.35 3.59 -9.22
N PRO A 294 9.47 2.85 -8.50
CA PRO A 294 8.34 3.44 -7.77
C PRO A 294 8.78 4.30 -6.57
N LEU A 295 10.06 4.29 -6.21
CA LEU A 295 10.63 5.14 -5.15
C LEU A 295 11.11 6.50 -5.67
N ALA A 296 11.21 6.66 -6.99
CA ALA A 296 11.45 7.97 -7.59
C ALA A 296 10.29 8.93 -7.26
N SER A 297 10.59 10.22 -7.15
CA SER A 297 9.57 11.26 -6.94
C SER A 297 8.52 11.25 -8.05
N LEU A 298 8.94 10.95 -9.28
CA LEU A 298 8.09 10.75 -10.45
C LEU A 298 8.39 9.37 -11.07
N GLN A 299 7.41 8.48 -11.03
CA GLN A 299 7.44 7.20 -11.73
C GLN A 299 6.83 7.36 -13.12
N TYR A 300 7.51 6.86 -14.15
CA TYR A 300 6.96 6.75 -15.50
C TYR A 300 6.75 5.28 -15.88
N VAL A 301 5.60 5.00 -16.49
CA VAL A 301 5.20 3.66 -16.90
C VAL A 301 4.67 3.68 -18.34
N PRO A 302 5.55 3.68 -19.35
CA PRO A 302 5.13 3.44 -20.73
C PRO A 302 4.72 1.97 -20.92
N SER A 303 3.63 1.75 -21.65
CA SER A 303 3.24 0.40 -22.06
C SER A 303 2.53 0.40 -23.40
N PHE A 304 2.69 -0.70 -24.13
CA PHE A 304 2.11 -0.96 -25.42
C PHE A 304 1.29 -2.24 -25.33
N ARG A 305 0.05 -2.19 -25.81
CA ARG A 305 -0.90 -3.31 -25.84
C ARG A 305 -1.39 -3.53 -27.26
N PHE A 306 -1.56 -4.78 -27.63
CA PHE A 306 -2.16 -5.20 -28.88
C PHE A 306 -3.22 -6.25 -28.59
N ASN A 307 -4.40 -6.11 -29.19
CA ASN A 307 -5.43 -7.13 -29.16
C ASN A 307 -5.87 -7.46 -30.59
N LEU A 308 -6.23 -8.71 -30.83
CA LEU A 308 -6.78 -9.20 -32.07
C LEU A 308 -7.94 -10.13 -31.77
N ASN A 309 -9.07 -9.88 -32.42
CA ASN A 309 -10.26 -10.71 -32.41
C ASN A 309 -10.53 -11.21 -33.83
N LYS A 310 -10.64 -12.53 -33.96
CA LYS A 310 -10.95 -13.20 -35.22
C LYS A 310 -12.13 -14.15 -35.04
N ASN A 311 -13.03 -14.15 -36.01
CA ASN A 311 -14.24 -14.96 -36.03
C ASN A 311 -14.07 -16.09 -37.05
N PHE A 312 -14.66 -17.25 -36.75
CA PHE A 312 -14.57 -18.41 -37.63
C PHE A 312 -15.76 -18.49 -38.60
N ASN A 313 -16.88 -17.82 -38.28
CA ASN A 313 -18.02 -17.68 -39.16
C ASN A 313 -17.80 -16.50 -40.12
N HIS A 314 -17.88 -16.75 -41.43
CA HIS A 314 -17.74 -15.71 -42.45
C HIS A 314 -18.78 -14.60 -42.28
N ASP A 315 -20.02 -14.94 -41.91
CA ASP A 315 -21.11 -13.98 -41.74
C ASP A 315 -20.87 -12.98 -40.61
N SER A 316 -19.96 -13.28 -39.68
CA SER A 316 -19.58 -12.41 -38.58
C SER A 316 -18.17 -11.81 -38.73
N SER A 317 -17.54 -11.97 -39.90
CA SER A 317 -16.19 -11.45 -40.15
C SER A 317 -16.11 -9.92 -40.09
N ALA A 318 -17.21 -9.20 -40.34
CA ALA A 318 -17.30 -7.75 -40.15
C ALA A 318 -17.11 -7.30 -38.68
N GLY A 319 -17.30 -8.21 -37.71
CA GLY A 319 -17.04 -7.96 -36.29
C GLY A 319 -15.60 -8.26 -35.86
N GLU A 320 -14.73 -8.66 -36.78
CA GLU A 320 -13.31 -8.87 -36.48
C GLU A 320 -12.58 -7.53 -36.39
N PHE A 321 -11.70 -7.43 -35.41
CA PHE A 321 -10.91 -6.22 -35.20
C PHE A 321 -9.54 -6.55 -34.60
N GLY A 322 -8.60 -5.63 -34.79
CA GLY A 322 -7.37 -5.58 -34.02
C GLY A 322 -7.18 -4.16 -33.50
N ASP A 323 -6.74 -4.01 -32.25
CA ASP A 323 -6.42 -2.71 -31.69
C ASP A 323 -4.99 -2.68 -31.16
N THR A 324 -4.42 -1.49 -31.19
CA THR A 324 -3.10 -1.18 -30.65
C THR A 324 -3.21 0.04 -29.78
N THR A 325 -2.79 -0.09 -28.52
CA THR A 325 -2.83 1.00 -27.54
C THR A 325 -1.44 1.27 -26.98
N ALA A 326 -0.93 2.47 -27.23
CA ALA A 326 0.22 3.02 -26.52
C ALA A 326 -0.25 3.84 -25.33
N SER A 327 0.40 3.69 -24.18
CA SER A 327 0.05 4.40 -22.96
C SER A 327 1.29 4.87 -22.20
N LEU A 328 1.16 5.99 -21.50
CA LEU A 328 2.16 6.53 -20.59
C LEU A 328 1.47 7.00 -19.32
N TYR A 329 1.89 6.45 -18.18
CA TYR A 329 1.50 6.94 -16.87
C TYR A 329 2.67 7.69 -16.24
N LEU A 330 2.43 8.91 -15.78
CA LEU A 330 3.35 9.70 -14.98
C LEU A 330 2.76 9.82 -13.58
N THR A 331 3.31 9.11 -12.59
CA THR A 331 2.80 9.07 -11.22
C THR A 331 3.77 9.74 -10.27
N LYS A 332 3.34 10.78 -9.57
CA LYS A 332 4.06 11.33 -8.43
C LYS A 332 3.79 10.50 -7.18
N ASN A 333 4.85 10.16 -6.45
CA ASN A 333 4.79 9.42 -5.19
C ASN A 333 4.02 8.08 -5.30
N ALA A 334 4.42 7.21 -6.22
CA ALA A 334 3.65 6.00 -6.59
C ALA A 334 3.32 5.05 -5.42
N LEU A 335 4.13 5.03 -4.36
CA LEU A 335 3.91 4.19 -3.16
C LEU A 335 3.27 4.93 -1.99
N ALA A 336 3.09 6.25 -2.07
CA ALA A 336 2.53 7.03 -0.97
C ALA A 336 1.01 6.79 -0.81
N PRO A 337 0.43 7.11 0.37
CA PRO A 337 -1.02 7.07 0.57
C PRO A 337 -1.79 7.92 -0.43
N LEU A 338 -1.23 9.06 -0.86
CA LEU A 338 -1.76 9.87 -1.93
C LEU A 338 -0.78 9.86 -3.10
N ALA A 339 -1.21 9.27 -4.21
CA ALA A 339 -0.49 9.29 -5.47
C ALA A 339 -1.36 9.99 -6.53
N TYR A 340 -0.76 10.81 -7.36
CA TYR A 340 -1.48 11.49 -8.44
C TYR A 340 -0.60 11.60 -9.67
N GLY A 341 -1.22 11.79 -10.81
CA GLY A 341 -0.51 11.67 -12.06
C GLY A 341 -1.30 12.07 -13.29
N LEU A 342 -0.66 11.87 -14.42
CA LEU A 342 -1.22 12.05 -15.74
C LEU A 342 -1.12 10.74 -16.51
N LYS A 343 -2.24 10.34 -17.10
CA LYS A 343 -2.33 9.20 -18.01
C LYS A 343 -2.53 9.73 -19.43
N THR A 344 -1.69 9.27 -20.35
CA THR A 344 -1.84 9.53 -21.79
C THR A 344 -2.02 8.21 -22.51
N GLU A 345 -3.04 8.08 -23.35
CA GLU A 345 -3.31 6.87 -24.16
C GLU A 345 -3.59 7.23 -25.60
N GLY A 346 -2.89 6.58 -26.54
CA GLY A 346 -3.17 6.61 -27.96
C GLY A 346 -3.63 5.23 -28.42
N THR A 347 -4.80 5.13 -29.04
CA THR A 347 -5.38 3.87 -29.53
C THR A 347 -5.58 3.95 -31.04
N LEU A 348 -5.25 2.88 -31.75
CA LEU A 348 -5.57 2.65 -33.15
C LEU A 348 -6.41 1.37 -33.24
N VAL A 349 -7.60 1.46 -33.83
CA VAL A 349 -8.47 0.30 -34.04
C VAL A 349 -8.52 0.02 -35.54
N PHE A 350 -8.28 -1.23 -35.90
CA PHE A 350 -8.40 -1.77 -37.25
C PHE A 350 -9.58 -2.71 -37.29
N GLN A 351 -10.50 -2.52 -38.24
CA GLN A 351 -11.65 -3.39 -38.44
C GLN A 351 -11.49 -4.16 -39.73
N ASN A 352 -11.91 -5.43 -39.74
CA ASN A 352 -12.01 -6.18 -40.97
C ASN A 352 -13.19 -5.67 -41.82
N GLN A 353 -12.88 -5.15 -43.00
CA GLN A 353 -13.89 -4.71 -43.97
C GLN A 353 -13.96 -5.74 -45.11
N ILE A 354 -15.17 -6.21 -45.39
CA ILE A 354 -15.47 -7.13 -46.50
C ILE A 354 -15.80 -6.30 -47.72
N ASP A 355 -15.03 -6.45 -48.79
CA ASP A 355 -15.39 -5.89 -50.09
C ASP A 355 -16.46 -6.77 -50.74
N GLY A 356 -17.70 -6.27 -50.80
CA GLY A 356 -18.83 -7.00 -51.34
C GLY A 356 -18.72 -7.37 -52.82
N ALA A 357 -17.85 -6.70 -53.59
CA ALA A 357 -17.67 -6.98 -55.02
C ALA A 357 -16.70 -8.14 -55.29
N ILE A 358 -15.72 -8.36 -54.40
CA ILE A 358 -14.62 -9.33 -54.62
C ILE A 358 -14.61 -10.43 -53.53
N GLY A 359 -15.39 -10.26 -52.45
CA GLY A 359 -15.40 -11.17 -51.30
C GLY A 359 -14.10 -11.14 -50.49
N SER A 360 -13.20 -10.18 -50.76
CA SER A 360 -11.93 -10.07 -50.06
C SER A 360 -12.08 -9.33 -48.74
N SER A 361 -11.49 -9.86 -47.68
CA SER A 361 -11.47 -9.26 -46.34
C SER A 361 -10.14 -8.57 -46.08
N LYS A 362 -10.13 -7.29 -45.68
CA LYS A 362 -8.91 -6.56 -45.31
C LYS A 362 -9.13 -5.77 -44.03
N TYR A 363 -8.19 -5.90 -43.08
CA TYR A 363 -8.13 -5.00 -41.93
C TYR A 363 -7.74 -3.60 -42.40
N ARG A 364 -8.61 -2.63 -42.13
CA ARG A 364 -8.38 -1.21 -42.40
C ARG A 364 -8.46 -0.46 -41.08
N LEU A 365 -7.69 0.62 -40.98
CA LEU A 365 -7.85 1.56 -39.88
C LEU A 365 -9.33 1.96 -39.83
N TYR A 366 -9.92 1.92 -38.65
CA TYR A 366 -11.33 2.19 -38.40
C TYR A 366 -11.48 3.45 -37.54
N ASP A 367 -10.73 3.51 -36.44
CA ASP A 367 -10.65 4.70 -35.61
C ASP A 367 -9.26 4.92 -35.01
N LYS A 368 -9.03 6.15 -34.58
CA LYS A 368 -7.90 6.56 -33.75
C LYS A 368 -8.40 7.41 -32.59
N ALA A 369 -7.87 7.14 -31.40
CA ALA A 369 -8.22 7.89 -30.19
C ALA A 369 -6.98 8.38 -29.47
N LEU A 370 -7.06 9.59 -28.91
CA LEU A 370 -6.08 10.14 -27.98
C LEU A 370 -6.80 10.55 -26.69
N THR A 371 -6.31 10.09 -25.55
CA THR A 371 -6.86 10.42 -24.23
C THR A 371 -5.78 10.99 -23.33
N LEU A 372 -6.09 12.10 -22.67
CA LEU A 372 -5.28 12.73 -21.63
C LEU A 372 -6.11 12.80 -20.35
N ALA A 373 -5.66 12.14 -19.29
CA ALA A 373 -6.43 11.97 -18.07
C ALA A 373 -5.58 12.16 -16.80
N PRO A 374 -5.68 13.32 -16.11
CA PRO A 374 -5.24 13.38 -14.72
C PRO A 374 -5.97 12.35 -13.87
N TYR A 375 -5.24 11.76 -12.92
CA TYR A 375 -5.81 10.84 -11.94
C TYR A 375 -5.18 11.04 -10.57
N ALA A 376 -5.91 10.59 -9.55
CA ALA A 376 -5.45 10.49 -8.18
C ALA A 376 -5.87 9.14 -7.58
N LYS A 377 -5.03 8.61 -6.71
CA LYS A 377 -5.28 7.43 -5.87
C LYS A 377 -5.05 7.83 -4.43
N TRP A 378 -5.99 7.48 -3.56
CA TRP A 378 -5.98 7.84 -2.16
C TRP A 378 -6.27 6.62 -1.29
N ASP A 379 -5.28 6.25 -0.48
CA ASP A 379 -5.36 5.33 0.64
C ASP A 379 -6.11 6.02 1.80
N GLY A 380 -7.41 6.27 1.61
CA GLY A 380 -8.22 7.07 2.52
C GLY A 380 -8.54 6.38 3.85
N SER A 381 -8.48 5.06 3.89
CA SER A 381 -8.61 4.32 5.16
C SER A 381 -7.81 3.03 5.14
N LYS A 382 -7.69 2.41 6.33
CA LYS A 382 -7.14 1.07 6.52
C LYS A 382 -7.74 0.05 5.54
N SER A 383 -9.03 0.19 5.22
CA SER A 383 -9.75 -0.81 4.43
C SER A 383 -10.00 -0.39 2.98
N TRP A 384 -9.93 0.89 2.64
CA TRP A 384 -10.37 1.38 1.32
C TRP A 384 -9.29 2.15 0.57
N LEU A 385 -9.15 1.82 -0.71
CA LEU A 385 -8.41 2.59 -1.71
C LEU A 385 -9.42 3.29 -2.62
N PHE A 386 -9.32 4.60 -2.72
CA PHE A 386 -10.13 5.41 -3.62
C PHE A 386 -9.29 5.82 -4.82
N SER A 387 -9.92 5.97 -5.98
CA SER A 387 -9.28 6.62 -7.12
C SER A 387 -10.26 7.42 -7.95
N ALA A 388 -9.77 8.50 -8.54
CA ALA A 388 -10.52 9.34 -9.45
C ALA A 388 -9.68 9.61 -10.70
N GLU A 389 -10.30 9.60 -11.86
CA GLU A 389 -9.70 9.89 -13.17
C GLU A 389 -10.68 10.78 -13.94
N VAL A 390 -10.18 11.87 -14.53
CA VAL A 390 -10.97 12.70 -15.45
C VAL A 390 -10.14 12.86 -16.72
N GLY A 391 -10.66 12.38 -17.84
CA GLY A 391 -9.98 12.36 -19.13
C GLY A 391 -10.68 13.19 -20.18
N TYR A 392 -9.89 13.89 -21.00
CA TYR A 392 -10.32 14.43 -22.27
C TYR A 392 -9.89 13.47 -23.38
N ARG A 393 -10.83 13.14 -24.27
CA ARG A 393 -10.63 12.21 -25.37
C ARG A 393 -10.92 12.88 -26.70
N ILE A 394 -10.06 12.66 -27.68
CA ILE A 394 -10.27 12.98 -29.09
C ILE A 394 -10.43 11.64 -29.82
N LEU A 395 -11.47 11.51 -30.64
CA LEU A 395 -11.79 10.30 -31.37
C LEU A 395 -12.02 10.66 -32.84
N ASN A 396 -11.33 9.99 -33.76
CA ASN A 396 -11.50 10.20 -35.19
C ASN A 396 -11.71 8.85 -35.87
N TYR A 397 -12.81 8.73 -36.59
CA TYR A 397 -13.10 7.56 -37.42
C TYR A 397 -12.68 7.83 -38.86
N THR A 398 -12.19 6.80 -39.53
CA THR A 398 -11.78 6.89 -40.94
C THR A 398 -12.96 6.66 -41.88
N GLY A 399 -12.98 7.35 -43.01
CA GLY A 399 -14.02 7.16 -44.03
C GLY A 399 -15.36 7.83 -43.71
N GLU A 400 -15.41 8.72 -42.72
CA GLU A 400 -16.63 9.47 -42.38
C GLU A 400 -16.95 10.63 -43.34
N GLU A 401 -16.05 10.92 -44.27
CA GLU A 401 -16.28 11.95 -45.29
C GLU A 401 -17.40 11.56 -46.25
N SER A 402 -17.63 10.24 -46.46
CA SER A 402 -18.68 9.71 -47.32
C SER A 402 -20.02 9.46 -46.61
N VAL A 403 -20.12 9.69 -45.29
CA VAL A 403 -21.39 9.56 -44.55
C VAL A 403 -22.04 10.93 -44.33
N ALA A 404 -23.36 10.95 -44.15
CA ALA A 404 -24.09 12.17 -43.83
C ALA A 404 -23.51 12.86 -42.58
N SER A 405 -23.50 14.19 -42.55
CA SER A 405 -22.92 14.97 -41.44
C SER A 405 -23.52 14.60 -40.07
N SER A 406 -24.82 14.32 -40.02
CA SER A 406 -25.54 13.87 -38.81
C SER A 406 -25.06 12.51 -38.28
N LEU A 407 -24.42 11.68 -39.12
CA LEU A 407 -23.96 10.33 -38.79
C LEU A 407 -22.46 10.24 -38.47
N ARG A 408 -21.74 11.36 -38.43
CA ARG A 408 -20.32 11.36 -38.08
C ARG A 408 -20.10 11.09 -36.59
N ARG A 409 -19.19 10.16 -36.29
CA ARG A 409 -18.85 9.70 -34.93
C ARG A 409 -17.55 10.33 -34.42
N SER A 410 -16.75 10.93 -35.30
CA SER A 410 -15.57 11.70 -34.91
C SER A 410 -15.95 12.87 -34.01
N GLY A 411 -15.05 13.26 -33.10
CA GLY A 411 -15.25 14.39 -32.20
C GLY A 411 -14.44 14.26 -30.91
N ASN A 412 -14.96 14.83 -29.84
CA ASN A 412 -14.29 14.86 -28.55
C ASN A 412 -15.22 14.46 -27.40
N GLY A 413 -14.63 14.08 -26.27
CA GLY A 413 -15.41 13.69 -25.10
C GLY A 413 -14.67 13.87 -23.79
N VAL A 414 -15.45 13.89 -22.72
CA VAL A 414 -14.95 13.90 -21.34
C VAL A 414 -15.36 12.59 -20.68
N VAL A 415 -14.41 11.91 -20.05
CA VAL A 415 -14.61 10.67 -19.31
C VAL A 415 -14.27 10.91 -17.85
N GLY A 416 -15.19 10.63 -16.93
CA GLY A 416 -14.96 10.64 -15.49
C GLY A 416 -15.06 9.23 -14.93
N LYS A 417 -14.15 8.86 -14.04
CA LYS A 417 -14.21 7.59 -13.29
C LYS A 417 -13.89 7.84 -11.83
N ILE A 418 -14.66 7.22 -10.95
CA ILE A 418 -14.40 7.20 -9.51
C ILE A 418 -14.54 5.74 -9.07
N SER A 419 -13.58 5.23 -8.30
CA SER A 419 -13.67 3.89 -7.75
C SER A 419 -13.26 3.80 -6.30
N ALA A 420 -13.84 2.82 -5.61
CA ALA A 420 -13.53 2.44 -4.25
C ALA A 420 -13.25 0.93 -4.21
N GLN A 421 -12.05 0.55 -3.78
CA GLN A 421 -11.58 -0.83 -3.67
C GLN A 421 -11.33 -1.18 -2.21
N LEU A 422 -11.87 -2.31 -1.76
CA LEU A 422 -11.58 -2.86 -0.44
C LEU A 422 -10.21 -3.57 -0.46
N LYS A 423 -9.29 -3.17 0.42
CA LYS A 423 -7.93 -3.72 0.61
C LYS A 423 -7.92 -5.06 1.37
N SER A 424 -9.03 -5.78 1.32
CA SER A 424 -9.36 -6.89 2.21
C SER A 424 -8.29 -7.99 2.28
N THR A 425 -8.14 -8.60 3.45
CA THR A 425 -7.52 -9.91 3.66
C THR A 425 -8.55 -11.05 3.66
N ALA A 426 -9.84 -10.73 3.56
CA ALA A 426 -10.92 -11.72 3.62
C ALA A 426 -10.93 -12.58 2.36
N ARG A 427 -10.90 -13.90 2.56
CA ARG A 427 -10.70 -14.90 1.49
C ARG A 427 -11.68 -14.82 0.29
N TYR A 428 -12.91 -14.35 0.51
CA TYR A 428 -14.01 -14.46 -0.45
C TYR A 428 -14.57 -13.12 -0.96
N PHE A 429 -14.14 -11.99 -0.39
CA PHE A 429 -14.78 -10.71 -0.65
C PHE A 429 -13.75 -9.58 -0.76
N HIS A 430 -13.44 -9.23 -2.02
CA HIS A 430 -12.61 -8.10 -2.39
C HIS A 430 -13.36 -7.23 -3.42
N PRO A 431 -14.39 -6.48 -2.97
CA PRO A 431 -15.20 -5.66 -3.84
C PRO A 431 -14.44 -4.42 -4.34
N VAL A 432 -14.74 -4.04 -5.58
CA VAL A 432 -14.42 -2.77 -6.21
C VAL A 432 -15.71 -2.20 -6.76
N TYR A 433 -16.04 -0.99 -6.34
CA TYR A 433 -17.12 -0.21 -6.92
C TYR A 433 -16.52 0.82 -7.86
N LEU A 434 -17.06 0.95 -9.06
CA LEU A 434 -16.67 1.94 -10.05
C LEU A 434 -17.91 2.68 -10.53
N PHE A 435 -17.84 4.01 -10.48
CA PHE A 435 -18.77 4.90 -11.14
C PHE A 435 -18.08 5.50 -12.36
N ARG A 436 -18.77 5.52 -13.49
CA ARG A 436 -18.29 6.06 -14.76
C ARG A 436 -19.27 7.11 -15.26
N PHE A 437 -18.73 8.21 -15.75
CA PHE A 437 -19.44 9.22 -16.50
C PHE A 437 -18.72 9.45 -17.82
N GLU A 438 -19.47 9.66 -18.89
CA GLU A 438 -18.89 10.04 -20.17
C GLU A 438 -19.82 10.98 -20.92
N ALA A 439 -19.27 12.06 -21.47
CA ALA A 439 -20.00 12.98 -22.32
C ALA A 439 -19.26 13.10 -23.66
N ASN A 440 -19.92 12.69 -24.75
CA ASN A 440 -19.37 12.72 -26.09
C ASN A 440 -20.03 13.81 -26.93
N ARG A 441 -19.19 14.62 -27.54
CA ARG A 441 -19.52 15.64 -28.52
C ARG A 441 -18.94 15.22 -29.85
N THR A 442 -19.68 14.37 -30.55
CA THR A 442 -19.38 13.99 -31.92
C THR A 442 -19.77 15.11 -32.89
N GLU A 443 -19.21 15.10 -34.09
CA GLU A 443 -19.59 16.01 -35.17
C GLU A 443 -21.05 15.79 -35.59
N GLY A 444 -21.46 14.52 -35.72
CA GLY A 444 -22.84 14.14 -36.04
C GLY A 444 -23.72 14.04 -34.81
N ASP A 445 -24.94 14.57 -34.92
CA ASP A 445 -25.91 14.61 -33.82
C ASP A 445 -26.40 13.23 -33.35
N GLU A 446 -26.40 12.21 -34.23
CA GLU A 446 -26.87 10.85 -33.91
C GLU A 446 -25.99 10.10 -32.89
N PHE A 447 -24.77 10.57 -32.69
CA PHE A 447 -23.79 9.93 -31.80
C PHE A 447 -23.39 10.80 -30.60
N LYS A 448 -23.90 12.04 -30.50
CA LYS A 448 -23.70 12.89 -29.33
C LYS A 448 -24.41 12.25 -28.15
N SER A 449 -23.67 11.99 -27.07
CA SER A 449 -24.16 11.12 -26.00
C SER A 449 -23.71 11.51 -24.60
N ARG A 450 -24.46 11.04 -23.61
CA ARG A 450 -24.11 11.06 -22.19
C ARG A 450 -24.30 9.66 -21.61
N LEU A 451 -23.23 9.09 -21.07
CA LEU A 451 -23.23 7.77 -20.43
C LEU A 451 -23.01 7.91 -18.92
N TYR A 452 -23.77 7.14 -18.17
CA TYR A 452 -23.61 6.93 -16.73
C TYR A 452 -23.51 5.44 -16.48
N GLY A 453 -22.45 5.00 -15.80
CA GLY A 453 -22.17 3.61 -15.54
C GLY A 453 -21.88 3.35 -14.07
N ILE A 454 -22.36 2.22 -13.58
CA ILE A 454 -21.91 1.62 -12.32
C ILE A 454 -21.39 0.22 -12.60
N GLN A 455 -20.30 -0.14 -11.93
CA GLN A 455 -19.71 -1.46 -12.02
C GLN A 455 -19.30 -1.93 -10.62
N PHE A 456 -19.63 -3.18 -10.33
CA PHE A 456 -19.22 -3.91 -9.15
C PHE A 456 -18.33 -5.07 -9.59
N ILE A 457 -17.12 -5.14 -9.03
CA ILE A 457 -16.17 -6.23 -9.29
C ILE A 457 -15.90 -6.90 -7.95
N ASN A 458 -16.11 -8.20 -7.82
CA ASN A 458 -15.64 -8.96 -6.67
C ASN A 458 -14.59 -9.97 -7.14
N SER A 459 -13.38 -9.87 -6.60
CA SER A 459 -12.34 -10.88 -6.82
C SER A 459 -12.13 -11.71 -5.56
N PHE A 460 -11.80 -13.00 -5.69
CA PHE A 460 -11.49 -13.86 -4.55
C PHE A 460 -10.66 -15.07 -4.98
N SER A 461 -10.07 -15.77 -4.00
CA SER A 461 -9.23 -16.94 -4.26
C SER A 461 -9.75 -18.17 -3.52
N LEU A 462 -10.06 -19.24 -4.26
CA LEU A 462 -10.39 -20.56 -3.72
C LEU A 462 -9.27 -21.55 -4.08
N ASN A 463 -8.48 -21.94 -3.08
CA ASN A 463 -7.37 -22.87 -3.25
C ASN A 463 -6.34 -22.34 -4.26
N LYS A 464 -6.24 -22.98 -5.43
CA LYS A 464 -5.32 -22.60 -6.52
C LYS A 464 -6.01 -21.81 -7.64
N PHE A 465 -7.28 -21.47 -7.46
CA PHE A 465 -8.09 -20.75 -8.44
C PHE A 465 -8.35 -19.33 -7.96
N GLU A 466 -8.21 -18.38 -8.87
CA GLU A 466 -8.61 -16.98 -8.70
C GLU A 466 -9.92 -16.80 -9.46
N PHE A 467 -10.89 -16.16 -8.83
CA PHE A 467 -12.20 -15.88 -9.41
C PHE A 467 -12.42 -14.38 -9.43
N ALA A 468 -13.08 -13.88 -10.47
CA ALA A 468 -13.63 -12.54 -10.51
C ALA A 468 -15.05 -12.55 -11.03
N GLN A 469 -15.91 -11.74 -10.43
CA GLN A 469 -17.28 -11.51 -10.84
C GLN A 469 -17.42 -10.03 -11.15
N VAL A 470 -17.98 -9.69 -12.30
CA VAL A 470 -18.24 -8.31 -12.71
C VAL A 470 -19.72 -8.16 -12.99
N LEU A 471 -20.34 -7.18 -12.35
CA LEU A 471 -21.69 -6.73 -12.62
C LEU A 471 -21.58 -5.29 -13.10
N ALA A 472 -22.07 -4.96 -14.28
CA ALA A 472 -22.11 -3.57 -14.73
C ALA A 472 -23.48 -3.20 -15.30
N TYR A 473 -23.85 -1.96 -15.05
CA TYR A 473 -25.01 -1.31 -15.62
C TYR A 473 -24.59 0.04 -16.19
N GLU A 474 -24.84 0.27 -17.47
CA GLU A 474 -24.54 1.52 -18.15
C GLU A 474 -25.78 2.05 -18.86
N LYS A 475 -26.08 3.33 -18.67
CA LYS A 475 -27.18 4.03 -19.36
C LYS A 475 -26.60 5.12 -20.24
N THR A 476 -26.91 5.09 -21.53
CA THR A 476 -26.47 6.08 -22.52
C THR A 476 -27.67 6.81 -23.09
N ASN A 477 -27.64 8.14 -23.10
CA ASN A 477 -28.67 8.99 -23.69
C ASN A 477 -28.10 9.73 -24.90
N TYR A 478 -28.83 9.76 -26.02
CA TYR A 478 -28.49 10.48 -27.25
C TYR A 478 -29.52 11.59 -27.50
N PRO A 479 -29.41 12.73 -26.79
CA PRO A 479 -30.45 13.75 -26.77
C PRO A 479 -30.70 14.42 -28.13
N ASN A 480 -29.72 14.36 -29.03
CA ASN A 480 -29.77 14.98 -30.35
C ASN A 480 -30.06 13.97 -31.47
N SER A 481 -30.24 12.68 -31.13
CA SER A 481 -30.61 11.67 -32.12
C SER A 481 -32.04 11.91 -32.61
N SER A 482 -32.27 11.70 -33.91
CA SER A 482 -33.59 11.86 -34.55
C SER A 482 -34.69 10.99 -33.92
N SER A 483 -34.32 9.87 -33.29
CA SER A 483 -35.25 8.95 -32.63
C SER A 483 -35.32 9.09 -31.10
N LEU A 484 -34.66 10.09 -30.50
CA LEU A 484 -34.51 10.20 -29.03
C LEU A 484 -34.04 8.87 -28.41
N ARG A 485 -32.87 8.38 -28.86
CA ARG A 485 -32.32 7.09 -28.44
C ARG A 485 -31.85 7.09 -26.97
N ILE A 486 -32.22 6.05 -26.24
CA ILE A 486 -31.70 5.73 -24.90
C ILE A 486 -31.34 4.24 -24.87
N ASP A 487 -30.10 3.94 -24.48
CA ASP A 487 -29.58 2.58 -24.37
C ASP A 487 -29.29 2.24 -22.90
N SER A 488 -29.63 1.03 -22.48
CA SER A 488 -29.36 0.47 -21.15
C SER A 488 -28.67 -0.87 -21.30
N LEU A 489 -27.39 -0.93 -20.94
CA LEU A 489 -26.54 -2.10 -21.02
C LEU A 489 -26.41 -2.74 -19.64
N TYR A 490 -26.68 -4.04 -19.58
CA TYR A 490 -26.43 -4.90 -18.44
C TYR A 490 -25.34 -5.89 -18.82
N SER A 491 -24.35 -6.06 -17.95
CA SER A 491 -23.31 -7.08 -18.14
C SER A 491 -23.06 -7.86 -16.85
N LEU A 492 -22.92 -9.17 -17.00
CA LEU A 492 -22.47 -10.10 -15.98
C LEU A 492 -21.29 -10.88 -16.55
N SER A 493 -20.11 -10.71 -15.95
CA SER A 493 -18.90 -11.47 -16.30
C SER A 493 -18.45 -12.34 -15.15
N LEU A 494 -18.10 -13.57 -15.45
CA LEU A 494 -17.47 -14.53 -14.55
C LEU A 494 -16.12 -14.91 -15.14
N LEU A 495 -15.07 -14.76 -14.34
CA LEU A 495 -13.70 -15.14 -14.68
C LEU A 495 -13.22 -16.16 -13.65
N ALA A 496 -12.60 -17.22 -14.12
CA ALA A 496 -11.84 -18.16 -13.31
C ALA A 496 -10.46 -18.35 -13.92
N SER A 497 -9.40 -18.27 -13.12
CA SER A 497 -8.05 -18.57 -13.58
C SER A 497 -7.30 -19.47 -12.60
N ARG A 498 -6.34 -20.22 -13.12
CA ARG A 498 -5.45 -21.07 -12.34
C ARG A 498 -4.03 -20.95 -12.85
N LYS A 499 -3.11 -20.63 -11.96
CA LYS A 499 -1.67 -20.67 -12.25
C LYS A 499 -1.21 -22.12 -12.44
N ILE A 500 -0.57 -22.38 -13.57
CA ILE A 500 0.06 -23.67 -13.91
C ILE A 500 1.57 -23.62 -13.64
N GLY A 501 2.15 -22.42 -13.60
CA GLY A 501 3.54 -22.19 -13.22
C GLY A 501 3.75 -20.77 -12.69
N PRO A 502 5.01 -20.31 -12.56
CA PRO A 502 5.30 -18.95 -12.12
C PRO A 502 4.81 -17.88 -13.10
N ARG A 503 4.68 -18.25 -14.39
CA ARG A 503 4.36 -17.33 -15.49
C ARG A 503 3.11 -17.69 -16.28
N TRP A 504 2.69 -18.95 -16.24
CA TRP A 504 1.56 -19.46 -17.04
C TRP A 504 0.30 -19.60 -16.20
N GLU A 505 -0.83 -19.21 -16.77
CA GLU A 505 -2.17 -19.39 -16.22
C GLU A 505 -3.12 -19.94 -17.27
N VAL A 506 -4.08 -20.77 -16.84
CA VAL A 506 -5.27 -21.09 -17.64
C VAL A 506 -6.39 -20.18 -17.18
N VAL A 507 -7.16 -19.65 -18.13
CA VAL A 507 -8.25 -18.71 -17.91
C VAL A 507 -9.51 -19.26 -18.55
N VAL A 508 -10.63 -19.15 -17.84
CA VAL A 508 -11.98 -19.38 -18.34
C VAL A 508 -12.79 -18.13 -18.05
N SER A 509 -13.51 -17.61 -19.03
CA SER A 509 -14.43 -16.50 -18.87
C SER A 509 -15.80 -16.82 -19.44
N ALA A 510 -16.85 -16.27 -18.82
CA ALA A 510 -18.20 -16.28 -19.33
C ALA A 510 -18.81 -14.89 -19.14
N ASP A 511 -19.39 -14.35 -20.20
CA ASP A 511 -19.92 -12.99 -20.24
C ASP A 511 -21.33 -13.03 -20.81
N LEU A 512 -22.29 -12.47 -20.07
CA LEU A 512 -23.66 -12.25 -20.51
C LEU A 512 -23.88 -10.74 -20.60
N THR A 513 -24.29 -10.27 -21.76
CA THR A 513 -24.52 -8.85 -22.03
C THR A 513 -25.88 -8.67 -22.68
N LYS A 514 -26.65 -7.70 -22.19
CA LYS A 514 -27.95 -7.33 -22.72
C LYS A 514 -28.00 -5.81 -22.91
N ASN A 515 -28.28 -5.34 -24.12
CA ASN A 515 -28.55 -3.94 -24.38
C ASN A 515 -30.03 -3.76 -24.70
N ASN A 516 -30.73 -2.97 -23.89
CA ASN A 516 -32.09 -2.53 -24.19
C ASN A 516 -32.00 -1.12 -24.78
N SER A 517 -32.47 -0.93 -26.00
CA SER A 517 -32.50 0.38 -26.67
C SER A 517 -33.93 0.80 -26.96
N SER A 518 -34.21 2.11 -26.92
CA SER A 518 -35.47 2.65 -27.47
C SER A 518 -35.56 2.48 -28.99
N ASP A 519 -34.44 2.33 -29.68
CA ASP A 519 -34.37 1.80 -31.06
C ASP A 519 -34.02 0.30 -31.00
N ASN A 520 -35.06 -0.48 -30.68
CA ASN A 520 -34.94 -1.91 -30.43
C ASN A 520 -34.53 -2.70 -31.69
N THR A 521 -34.84 -2.19 -32.88
CA THR A 521 -34.53 -2.86 -34.15
C THR A 521 -33.05 -2.84 -34.48
N THR A 522 -32.35 -1.77 -34.11
CA THR A 522 -30.97 -1.56 -34.54
C THR A 522 -29.97 -1.87 -33.42
N TYR A 523 -30.28 -1.47 -32.19
CA TYR A 523 -29.30 -1.42 -31.09
C TYR A 523 -29.58 -2.37 -29.94
N ALA A 524 -30.76 -2.99 -29.87
CA ALA A 524 -31.02 -3.99 -28.84
C ALA A 524 -30.41 -5.34 -29.19
N TYR A 525 -29.84 -6.01 -28.20
CA TYR A 525 -29.29 -7.34 -28.37
C TYR A 525 -29.15 -8.08 -27.04
N ASP A 526 -29.21 -9.41 -27.11
CA ASP A 526 -28.76 -10.33 -26.09
C ASP A 526 -27.53 -11.08 -26.62
N ARG A 527 -26.48 -11.15 -25.80
CA ARG A 527 -25.19 -11.74 -26.17
C ARG A 527 -24.63 -12.55 -25.01
N PHE A 528 -24.22 -13.77 -25.30
CA PHE A 528 -23.48 -14.64 -24.40
C PHE A 528 -22.16 -15.02 -25.05
N THR A 529 -21.07 -14.90 -24.30
CA THR A 529 -19.75 -15.37 -24.74
C THR A 529 -19.11 -16.23 -23.67
N VAL A 530 -18.47 -17.32 -24.08
CA VAL A 530 -17.65 -18.15 -23.20
C VAL A 530 -16.31 -18.37 -23.85
N ALA A 531 -15.23 -18.25 -23.10
CA ALA A 531 -13.89 -18.42 -23.62
C ALA A 531 -13.00 -19.19 -22.64
N THR A 532 -12.05 -19.93 -23.18
CA THR A 532 -11.00 -20.61 -22.43
C THR A 532 -9.67 -20.42 -23.12
N GLY A 533 -8.58 -20.41 -22.36
CA GLY A 533 -7.26 -20.37 -22.96
C GLY A 533 -6.16 -20.18 -21.94
N VAL A 534 -5.06 -19.62 -22.40
CA VAL A 534 -3.82 -19.50 -21.62
C VAL A 534 -3.33 -18.07 -21.59
N GLY A 535 -2.77 -17.69 -20.45
CA GLY A 535 -2.04 -16.46 -20.23
C GLY A 535 -0.59 -16.76 -19.86
N TYR A 536 0.32 -15.90 -20.32
CA TYR A 536 1.72 -15.84 -19.92
C TYR A 536 2.01 -14.44 -19.39
N ARG A 537 2.71 -14.33 -18.25
CA ARG A 537 3.14 -13.06 -17.64
C ARG A 537 4.61 -13.14 -17.26
N PHE A 538 5.40 -12.09 -17.47
CA PHE A 538 6.82 -12.08 -17.11
C PHE A 538 7.29 -10.78 -16.47
#